data_AF-A0AB37WU46-F1
#
_entry.id   AF-A0AB37WU46-F1
#
_cell.length_a   1.000
_cell.length_b   1.000
_cell.length_c   1.000
_cell.angle_alpha   90.00
_cell.angle_beta   90.00
_cell.angle_gamma   90.00
#
_symmetry.space_group_name_H-M   'P 1'
#
loop_
_entity.id
_entity.type
_entity.pdbx_description
1 polymer ?
#
loop_
_entity_poly.entity_id
_entity_poly.type
_entity_poly.pdbx_seq_one_letter_code
_entity_poly.pdbx_strand_id
1 'polypeptide(L)'
;MLGNKGSLSQQINLATGIPTEIFWKKRSFLSYSVDDRMSWARKRQTKREEDAAYCLFGIFDIQLPVLYGEGKKKVLIRLRKAIHESMGNPPPPPPPPPPPHPPFFQHQLPPPPPPPLQKLSDMRSYIETQPSFRVPSSKL
;
A
#
# COMPACT_ATOMS: atom_id res chain seq x y z
N MET A 1 -18.79 18.21 37.47
CA MET A 1 -17.34 18.43 37.21
C MET A 1 -16.84 17.26 36.38
N LEU A 2 -16.24 17.49 35.21
CA LEU A 2 -15.51 16.44 34.49
C LEU A 2 -14.14 16.28 35.18
N GLY A 3 -13.76 15.06 35.57
CA GLY A 3 -12.56 14.79 36.36
C GLY A 3 -11.23 15.19 35.70
N ASN A 4 -10.11 15.01 36.43
CA ASN A 4 -8.76 15.25 35.90
C ASN A 4 -8.20 14.02 35.16
N LYS A 5 -7.14 14.21 34.37
CA LYS A 5 -6.50 13.15 33.56
C LYS A 5 -6.17 11.88 34.35
N GLY A 6 -5.71 12.02 35.59
CA GLY A 6 -5.42 10.88 36.47
C GLY A 6 -6.67 10.08 36.79
N SER A 7 -7.70 10.75 37.34
CA SER A 7 -8.98 10.12 37.66
C SER A 7 -9.66 9.47 36.45
N LEU A 8 -9.62 10.12 35.28
CA LEU A 8 -10.19 9.59 34.05
C LEU A 8 -9.41 8.38 33.53
N SER A 9 -8.07 8.41 33.59
CA SER A 9 -7.24 7.26 33.18
C SER A 9 -7.51 6.03 34.05
N GLN A 10 -7.73 6.21 35.36
CA GLN A 10 -8.12 5.13 36.26
C GLN A 10 -9.50 4.58 35.92
N GLN A 11 -10.48 5.46 35.69
CA GLN A 11 -11.83 5.02 35.29
C GLN A 11 -11.82 4.25 33.97
N ILE A 12 -11.06 4.71 32.98
CA ILE A 12 -10.92 4.01 31.70
C ILE A 12 -10.23 2.65 31.91
N ASN A 13 -9.18 2.58 32.71
CA ASN A 13 -8.50 1.33 33.04
C ASN A 13 -9.46 0.33 33.69
N LEU A 14 -10.26 0.75 34.67
CA LEU A 14 -11.25 -0.10 35.33
C LEU A 14 -12.32 -0.60 34.34
N ALA A 15 -12.78 0.25 33.42
CA ALA A 15 -13.81 -0.09 32.46
C ALA A 15 -13.31 -1.00 31.32
N THR A 16 -12.11 -0.76 30.81
CA THR A 16 -11.60 -1.35 29.56
C THR A 16 -10.44 -2.33 29.76
N GLY A 17 -9.72 -2.23 30.87
CA GLY A 17 -8.44 -2.91 31.07
C GLY A 17 -7.26 -2.24 30.36
N ILE A 18 -7.44 -1.09 29.71
CA ILE A 18 -6.35 -0.33 29.08
C ILE A 18 -5.42 0.20 30.17
N PRO A 19 -4.13 -0.17 30.19
CA PRO A 19 -3.20 0.24 31.24
C PRO A 19 -3.01 1.76 31.30
N THR A 20 -2.90 2.31 32.50
CA THR A 20 -2.89 3.78 32.69
C THR A 20 -1.68 4.44 32.02
N GLU A 21 -0.56 3.72 31.89
CA GLU A 21 0.72 4.18 31.33
C GLU A 21 0.57 4.67 29.87
N ILE A 22 -0.39 4.12 29.12
CA ILE A 22 -0.66 4.51 27.74
C ILE A 22 -1.15 5.96 27.69
N PHE A 23 -2.03 6.37 28.60
CA PHE A 23 -2.56 7.75 28.64
C PHE A 23 -1.50 8.78 29.03
N TRP A 24 -0.45 8.34 29.72
CA TRP A 24 0.70 9.17 30.09
C TRP A 24 1.81 9.13 29.04
N LYS A 25 1.60 8.45 27.90
CA LYS A 25 2.60 8.23 26.84
C LYS A 25 3.90 7.60 27.36
N LYS A 26 3.85 6.92 28.51
CA LYS A 26 5.00 6.20 29.10
C LYS A 26 5.30 4.91 28.33
N ARG A 27 4.28 4.33 27.70
CA ARG A 27 4.38 3.10 26.91
C ARG A 27 3.43 3.17 25.71
N SER A 28 3.90 2.74 24.54
CA SER A 28 3.06 2.65 23.34
C SER A 28 2.10 1.46 23.44
N PHE A 29 0.86 1.63 22.98
CA PHE A 29 -0.10 0.52 22.88
C PHE A 29 0.42 -0.61 21.96
N LEU A 30 1.27 -0.30 20.98
CA LEU A 30 1.89 -1.28 20.09
C LEU A 30 2.81 -2.28 20.81
N SER A 31 3.27 -1.95 22.03
CA SER A 31 4.12 -2.83 22.84
C SER A 31 3.36 -3.90 23.63
N TYR A 32 2.03 -3.92 23.52
CA TYR A 32 1.16 -4.94 24.09
C TYR A 32 0.83 -6.01 23.05
N SER A 33 0.62 -7.24 23.52
CA SER A 33 0.28 -8.36 22.64
C SER A 33 -1.03 -8.12 21.88
N VAL A 34 -1.24 -8.86 20.79
CA VAL A 34 -2.52 -8.82 20.06
C VAL A 34 -3.67 -9.18 20.98
N ASP A 35 -3.52 -10.21 21.82
CA ASP A 35 -4.56 -10.66 22.73
C ASP A 35 -4.91 -9.63 23.81
N ASP A 36 -3.90 -8.95 24.37
CA ASP A 36 -4.12 -7.85 25.31
C ASP A 36 -4.96 -6.75 24.67
N ARG A 37 -4.56 -6.30 23.47
CA ARG A 37 -5.25 -5.24 22.73
C ARG A 37 -6.67 -5.64 22.32
N MET A 38 -6.86 -6.88 21.88
CA MET A 38 -8.20 -7.43 21.59
C MET A 38 -9.08 -7.46 22.83
N SER A 39 -8.50 -7.74 24.01
CA SER A 39 -9.23 -7.80 25.28
C SER A 39 -9.82 -6.45 25.69
N TRP A 40 -9.23 -5.32 25.27
CA TRP A 40 -9.68 -3.97 25.62
C TRP A 40 -11.07 -3.60 25.08
N ALA A 41 -11.56 -4.33 24.07
CA ALA A 41 -12.90 -4.18 23.54
C ALA A 41 -13.89 -5.23 24.07
N ARG A 42 -13.44 -6.23 24.85
CA ARG A 42 -14.25 -7.40 25.24
C ARG A 42 -15.53 -7.05 26.00
N LYS A 43 -15.48 -6.02 26.86
CA LYS A 43 -16.63 -5.57 27.68
C LYS A 43 -17.47 -4.47 27.01
N ARG A 44 -17.11 -4.02 25.80
CA ARG A 44 -17.85 -2.93 25.14
C ARG A 44 -19.22 -3.43 24.67
N GLN A 45 -20.25 -2.63 24.95
CA GLN A 45 -21.56 -2.77 24.35
C GLN A 45 -21.72 -1.69 23.28
N THR A 46 -22.15 -2.12 22.10
CA THR A 46 -22.32 -1.23 20.95
C THR A 46 -23.71 -1.43 20.36
N LYS A 47 -24.24 -0.37 19.72
CA LYS A 47 -25.56 -0.43 19.10
C LYS A 47 -25.58 -1.42 17.94
N ARG A 48 -24.51 -1.45 17.15
CA ARG A 48 -24.28 -2.51 16.15
C ARG A 48 -23.13 -3.39 16.59
N GLU A 49 -23.26 -4.68 16.35
CA GLU A 49 -22.24 -5.65 16.75
C GLU A 49 -20.90 -5.46 16.04
N GLU A 50 -20.91 -4.82 14.86
CA GLU A 50 -19.75 -4.47 14.03
C GLU A 50 -18.91 -3.35 14.65
N ASP A 51 -19.55 -2.39 15.33
CA ASP A 51 -18.89 -1.24 15.95
C ASP A 51 -17.85 -1.69 17.01
N ALA A 52 -18.06 -2.85 17.63
CA ALA A 52 -17.11 -3.42 18.58
C ALA A 52 -15.77 -3.79 17.91
N ALA A 53 -15.81 -4.20 16.64
CA ALA A 53 -14.62 -4.47 15.85
C ALA A 53 -14.01 -3.19 15.27
N TYR A 54 -14.82 -2.20 14.87
CA TYR A 54 -14.32 -0.91 14.38
C TYR A 54 -13.57 -0.11 15.46
N CYS A 55 -13.97 -0.23 16.73
CA CYS A 55 -13.22 0.36 17.86
C CYS A 55 -11.76 -0.15 17.96
N LEU A 56 -11.45 -1.33 17.42
CA LEU A 56 -10.11 -1.92 17.46
C LEU A 56 -9.20 -1.41 16.33
N PHE A 57 -9.75 -0.81 15.27
CA PHE A 57 -8.96 -0.36 14.12
C PHE A 57 -7.90 0.67 14.53
N GLY A 58 -8.29 1.65 15.35
CA GLY A 58 -7.35 2.66 15.86
C GLY A 58 -6.32 2.10 16.86
N ILE A 59 -6.61 0.97 17.52
CA ILE A 59 -5.68 0.31 18.45
C ILE A 59 -4.65 -0.55 17.70
N PHE A 60 -5.01 -1.06 16.53
CA PHE A 60 -4.12 -1.82 15.67
C PHE A 60 -3.47 -0.99 14.56
N ASP A 61 -3.86 0.27 14.41
CA ASP A 61 -3.44 1.15 13.32
C ASP A 61 -3.72 0.55 11.94
N ILE A 62 -4.90 -0.07 11.81
CA ILE A 62 -5.34 -0.77 10.60
C ILE A 62 -6.45 0.01 9.91
N GLN A 63 -6.32 0.17 8.60
CA GLN A 63 -7.37 0.71 7.74
C GLN A 63 -8.08 -0.42 7.00
N LEU A 64 -9.35 -0.66 7.34
CA LEU A 64 -10.21 -1.61 6.66
C LEU A 64 -11.52 -0.91 6.24
N PRO A 65 -12.08 -1.23 5.06
CA PRO A 65 -13.40 -0.72 4.67
C PRO A 65 -14.49 -1.08 5.70
N VAL A 66 -15.22 -0.07 6.16
CA VAL A 66 -16.39 -0.23 7.04
C VAL A 66 -17.58 -0.68 6.20
N LEU A 67 -18.05 -1.92 6.42
CA LEU A 67 -19.19 -2.50 5.71
C LEU A 67 -20.28 -2.84 6.72
N TYR A 68 -21.21 -1.90 6.93
CA TYR A 68 -22.36 -2.14 7.80
C TYR A 68 -23.27 -3.22 7.22
N GLY A 69 -23.74 -4.14 8.05
CA GLY A 69 -24.54 -5.28 7.64
C GLY A 69 -23.74 -6.53 7.25
N GLU A 70 -22.40 -6.51 7.37
CA GLU A 70 -21.57 -7.70 7.17
C GLU A 70 -21.62 -8.68 8.37
N GLY A 71 -22.02 -8.17 9.54
CA GLY A 71 -22.08 -8.88 10.80
C GLY A 71 -20.72 -8.99 11.49
N LYS A 72 -20.73 -9.05 12.83
CA LYS A 72 -19.53 -9.00 13.69
C LYS A 72 -18.48 -10.04 13.32
N LYS A 73 -18.90 -11.25 12.97
CA LYS A 73 -17.99 -12.36 12.63
C LYS A 73 -17.12 -12.03 11.41
N LYS A 74 -17.69 -11.43 10.35
CA LYS A 74 -16.95 -11.09 9.13
C LYS A 74 -15.94 -9.97 9.38
N VAL A 75 -16.34 -8.91 10.10
CA VAL A 75 -15.42 -7.82 10.48
C VAL A 75 -14.23 -8.37 11.28
N LEU A 76 -14.48 -9.24 12.26
CA LEU A 76 -13.42 -9.81 13.09
C LEU A 76 -12.45 -10.69 12.31
N ILE A 77 -12.93 -11.43 11.30
CA ILE A 77 -12.06 -12.22 10.40
C ILE A 77 -11.17 -11.29 9.60
N ARG A 78 -11.74 -10.24 9.00
CA ARG A 78 -10.98 -9.24 8.22
C ARG A 78 -9.94 -8.52 9.09
N LEU A 79 -10.33 -8.13 10.30
CA LEU A 79 -9.43 -7.51 11.28
C LEU A 79 -8.25 -8.42 11.63
N ARG A 80 -8.49 -9.68 11.99
CA ARG A 80 -7.41 -10.63 12.31
C ARG A 80 -6.47 -10.86 11.13
N LYS A 81 -7.01 -10.95 9.91
CA LYS A 81 -6.22 -11.07 8.69
C LYS A 81 -5.31 -9.85 8.49
N ALA A 82 -5.86 -8.64 8.62
CA ALA A 82 -5.07 -7.41 8.48
C ALA A 82 -4.00 -7.27 9.59
N ILE A 83 -4.31 -7.70 10.82
CA ILE A 83 -3.32 -7.76 11.91
C ILE A 83 -2.16 -8.67 11.53
N HIS A 84 -2.46 -9.87 11.02
CA HIS A 84 -1.43 -10.81 10.57
C HIS A 84 -0.57 -10.23 9.43
N GLU A 85 -1.19 -9.63 8.42
CA GLU A 85 -0.49 -9.00 7.30
C GLU A 85 0.39 -7.83 7.73
N SER A 86 -0.08 -6.99 8.65
CA SER A 86 0.68 -5.86 9.21
C SER A 86 1.92 -6.28 10.00
N MET A 87 1.91 -7.48 10.58
CA MET A 87 3.03 -8.03 11.35
C MET A 87 3.95 -8.94 10.51
N GLY A 88 3.50 -9.38 9.34
CA GLY A 88 4.14 -10.44 8.55
C GLY A 88 4.88 -9.99 7.28
N ASN A 89 4.62 -8.79 6.77
CA ASN A 89 5.27 -8.31 5.55
C ASN A 89 6.11 -7.05 5.82
N PRO A 90 7.45 -7.12 5.76
CA PRO A 90 8.24 -5.91 5.55
C PRO A 90 7.80 -5.26 4.23
N PRO A 91 7.83 -3.91 4.11
CA PRO A 91 7.57 -3.26 2.84
C PRO A 91 8.47 -3.89 1.77
N PRO A 92 7.96 -4.12 0.54
CA PRO A 92 8.83 -4.60 -0.54
C PRO A 92 10.02 -3.65 -0.64
N PRO A 93 11.24 -4.17 -0.88
CA PRO A 93 12.38 -3.30 -1.11
C PRO A 93 12.01 -2.27 -2.18
N PRO A 94 12.44 -1.00 -2.05
CA PRO A 94 12.15 0.01 -3.06
C PRO A 94 12.53 -0.57 -4.43
N PRO A 95 11.71 -0.36 -5.48
CA PRO A 95 12.07 -0.82 -6.81
C PRO A 95 13.48 -0.31 -7.12
N PRO A 96 14.34 -1.12 -7.76
CA PRO A 96 15.65 -0.65 -8.17
C PRO A 96 15.45 0.66 -8.96
N PRO A 97 16.33 1.65 -8.79
CA PRO A 97 16.22 2.90 -9.54
C PRO A 97 16.05 2.54 -11.01
N PRO A 98 15.14 3.22 -11.75
CA PRO A 98 15.00 2.96 -13.17
C PRO A 98 16.40 3.05 -13.79
N PRO A 99 16.78 2.12 -14.68
CA PRO A 99 18.07 2.20 -15.35
C PRO A 99 18.20 3.61 -15.91
N PRO A 100 19.36 4.27 -15.74
CA PRO A 100 19.57 5.61 -16.26
C PRO A 100 19.12 5.59 -17.72
N HIS A 101 18.26 6.55 -18.08
CA HIS A 101 17.78 6.66 -19.45
C HIS A 101 19.00 6.57 -20.36
N PRO A 102 19.01 5.68 -21.38
CA PRO A 102 20.08 5.72 -22.36
C PRO A 102 20.18 7.17 -22.85
N PRO A 103 21.39 7.69 -23.11
CA PRO A 103 21.54 9.05 -23.59
C PRO A 103 20.55 9.24 -24.73
N PHE A 104 19.61 10.16 -24.54
CA PHE A 104 18.73 10.60 -25.60
C PHE A 104 19.65 10.89 -26.78
N PHE A 105 19.56 10.12 -27.87
CA PHE A 105 20.30 10.42 -29.08
C PHE A 105 19.76 11.77 -29.57
N GLN A 106 20.42 12.84 -29.16
CA GLN A 106 19.85 14.18 -29.18
C GLN A 106 19.72 14.77 -30.60
N HIS A 107 20.06 14.04 -31.67
CA HIS A 107 20.12 14.64 -33.01
C HIS A 107 19.80 13.68 -34.18
N GLN A 108 18.78 12.82 -34.07
CA GLN A 108 18.15 12.31 -35.30
C GLN A 108 16.65 12.54 -35.22
N LEU A 109 16.19 13.62 -35.88
CA LEU A 109 14.79 13.73 -36.31
C LEU A 109 14.39 12.38 -36.93
N PRO A 110 13.19 11.84 -36.64
CA PRO A 110 12.73 10.66 -37.35
C PRO A 110 12.88 10.94 -38.86
N PRO A 111 13.38 9.98 -39.66
CA PRO A 111 13.53 10.20 -41.09
C PRO A 111 12.19 10.71 -41.64
N PRO A 112 12.19 11.70 -42.54
CA PRO A 112 10.96 12.23 -43.10
C PRO A 112 10.11 11.06 -43.61
N PRO A 113 8.76 11.14 -43.46
CA PRO A 113 7.89 10.07 -43.90
C PRO A 113 8.21 9.71 -45.36
N PRO A 114 8.25 8.42 -45.72
CA PRO A 114 8.57 8.02 -47.08
C PRO A 114 7.63 8.71 -48.07
N PRO A 115 8.13 9.19 -49.23
CA PRO A 115 7.25 9.67 -50.28
C PRO A 115 6.29 8.55 -50.71
N PRO A 116 5.09 8.87 -51.22
CA PRO A 116 4.12 7.86 -51.64
C PRO A 116 4.75 6.89 -52.65
N LEU A 117 4.97 5.65 -52.24
CA LEU A 117 5.60 4.63 -53.08
C LEU A 117 4.55 4.09 -54.04
N GLN A 118 4.59 4.54 -55.29
CA GLN A 118 3.65 4.07 -56.32
C GLN A 118 4.16 2.84 -57.08
N LYS A 119 5.45 2.49 -56.96
CA LYS A 119 6.05 1.31 -57.62
C LYS A 119 6.97 0.52 -56.69
N LEU A 120 7.06 -0.78 -56.94
CA LEU A 120 7.92 -1.72 -56.18
C LEU A 120 9.42 -1.42 -56.29
N SER A 121 9.86 -0.77 -57.37
CA SER A 121 11.25 -0.28 -57.54
C SER A 121 11.62 0.75 -56.48
N ASP A 122 10.66 1.60 -56.13
CA ASP A 122 10.86 2.74 -55.25
C ASP A 122 10.94 2.27 -53.79
N MET A 123 10.20 1.21 -53.47
CA MET A 123 10.26 0.53 -52.16
C MET A 123 11.63 -0.11 -51.91
N ARG A 124 12.25 -0.74 -52.91
CA ARG A 124 13.59 -1.33 -52.77
C ARG A 124 14.67 -0.27 -52.56
N SER A 125 14.63 0.81 -53.34
CA SER A 125 15.56 1.94 -53.18
C SER A 125 15.43 2.64 -51.82
N TYR A 126 14.21 2.73 -51.28
CA TYR A 126 13.99 3.31 -49.95
C TYR A 126 14.55 2.43 -48.83
N ILE A 127 14.42 1.11 -48.91
CA ILE A 127 14.96 0.18 -47.90
C ILE A 127 16.50 0.19 -47.92
N GLU A 128 17.12 0.27 -49.10
CA GLU A 128 18.59 0.31 -49.24
C GLU A 128 19.22 1.61 -48.74
N THR A 129 18.46 2.71 -48.70
CA THR A 129 18.95 4.03 -48.25
C THR A 129 18.82 4.25 -46.74
N GLN A 130 18.17 3.35 -45.99
CA GLN A 130 18.02 3.46 -44.54
C GLN A 130 19.32 3.04 -43.80
N PRO A 131 19.84 3.87 -42.88
CA PRO A 131 21.12 3.64 -42.21
C PRO A 131 21.15 2.36 -41.34
N SER A 132 19.99 1.82 -40.96
CA SER A 132 19.87 0.59 -40.16
C SER A 132 20.08 -0.70 -40.96
N PHE A 133 20.06 -0.65 -42.29
CA PHE A 133 20.13 -1.85 -43.16
C PHE A 133 21.41 -1.93 -44.00
N ARG A 134 22.45 -1.16 -43.64
CA ARG A 134 23.77 -1.29 -44.25
C ARG A 134 24.38 -2.64 -43.84
N VAL A 135 24.05 -3.69 -44.58
CA VAL A 135 24.70 -4.99 -44.49
C VAL A 135 26.18 -4.79 -44.87
N PRO A 136 27.16 -5.23 -44.07
CA PRO A 136 28.55 -5.16 -44.50
C PRO A 136 28.71 -6.01 -45.77
N SER A 137 29.04 -5.37 -46.89
CA SER A 137 29.35 -6.05 -48.13
C SER A 137 30.64 -6.84 -47.93
N SER A 138 30.51 -8.10 -47.55
CA SER A 138 31.57 -9.10 -47.65
C SER A 138 31.40 -9.77 -49.01
N LYS A 139 32.22 -9.31 -49.97
CA LYS A 139 32.48 -10.02 -51.22
C LYS A 139 33.22 -11.33 -50.90
N LEU A 140 32.84 -12.41 -51.59
CA LEU A 140 33.70 -13.55 -51.86
C LEU A 140 34.94 -13.11 -52.66
#